data_AF-A0A1C7HRQ9-F1
#
_entry.id   AF-A0A1C7HRQ9-F1
#
_cell.length_a   1.000
_cell.length_b   1.000
_cell.length_c   1.000
_cell.angle_alpha   90.00
_cell.angle_beta   90.00
_cell.angle_gamma   90.00
#
_symmetry.space_group_name_H-M   'P 1'
#
loop_
_entity.id
_entity.type
_entity.pdbx_description
1 polymer ?
#
loop_
_entity_poly.entity_id
_entity_poly.type
_entity_poly.pdbx_seq_one_letter_code
_entity_poly.pdbx_strand_id
1 'polypeptide(L)' 'MLCPNCGKEMKAGFVQAASNSIFSEKKHLVRMQPANDQEVLLAEQTLYPAAIAAYYCTVCHRVIMNGEERI' A
#
# COMPACT_ATOMS: atom_id res chain seq x y z
N MET A 1 6.28 -5.09 -11.77
CA MET A 1 5.26 -6.16 -11.70
C MET A 1 4.38 -6.10 -12.95
N LEU A 2 3.99 -7.24 -13.52
CA LEU A 2 2.98 -7.28 -14.59
C LEU A 2 1.59 -7.45 -13.97
N CYS A 3 0.58 -6.76 -14.53
CA CYS A 3 -0.79 -6.87 -14.08
C CYS A 3 -1.32 -8.28 -14.35
N PRO A 4 -1.85 -9.00 -13.35
CA PRO A 4 -2.35 -10.37 -13.54
C PRO A 4 -3.60 -10.42 -14.42
N ASN A 5 -4.28 -9.28 -14.63
CA ASN A 5 -5.48 -9.21 -15.45
C ASN A 5 -5.20 -8.90 -16.93
N CYS A 6 -4.21 -8.06 -17.24
CA CYS A 6 -3.97 -7.60 -18.62
C CYS A 6 -2.52 -7.74 -19.11
N GLY A 7 -1.62 -8.26 -18.28
CA GLY A 7 -0.21 -8.49 -18.63
C GLY A 7 0.65 -7.23 -18.75
N LYS A 8 0.09 -6.03 -18.65
CA LYS A 8 0.85 -4.77 -18.76
C LYS A 8 1.64 -4.45 -17.50
N GLU A 9 2.74 -3.72 -17.67
CA GLU A 9 3.54 -3.22 -16.56
C GLU A 9 2.72 -2.31 -15.63
N MET A 10 2.92 -2.49 -14.33
CA MET A 10 2.26 -1.71 -13.27
C MET A 10 3.22 -0.69 -12.67
N LYS A 11 2.69 0.48 -12.29
CA LYS A 11 3.44 1.51 -11.56
C LYS A 11 3.70 1.06 -10.12
N ALA A 12 4.95 1.12 -9.67
CA ALA A 12 5.29 0.93 -8.27
C ALA A 12 5.00 2.21 -7.46
N GLY A 13 4.53 2.06 -6.23
CA GLY A 13 4.23 3.17 -5.34
C GLY A 13 3.67 2.68 -4.01
N PHE A 14 2.78 3.47 -3.43
CA PHE A 14 2.19 3.18 -2.12
C PHE A 14 0.68 3.42 -2.11
N VAL A 15 -0.06 2.53 -1.46
CA VAL A 15 -1.42 2.81 -1.00
C VAL A 15 -1.33 3.47 0.37
N GLN A 16 -1.99 4.60 0.52
CA GLN A 16 -1.98 5.39 1.74
C GLN A 16 -3.38 5.78 2.13
N ALA A 17 -3.71 5.62 3.40
CA ALA A 17 -5.02 5.93 3.94
C ALA A 17 -4.91 6.90 5.11
N ALA A 18 -5.69 7.98 5.06
CA ALA A 18 -6.02 8.85 6.18
C ALA A 18 -7.54 9.11 6.13
N SER A 19 -7.98 10.31 5.79
CA SER A 19 -9.39 10.59 5.46
C SER A 19 -9.82 10.03 4.11
N ASN A 20 -8.88 9.85 3.19
CA ASN A 20 -9.07 9.22 1.89
C ASN A 20 -8.04 8.09 1.69
N SER A 21 -8.37 7.12 0.84
CA SER A 21 -7.41 6.11 0.36
C SER A 21 -6.90 6.51 -1.03
N ILE A 22 -5.58 6.70 -1.17
CA ILE A 22 -4.95 7.12 -2.42
C ILE A 22 -3.79 6.22 -2.79
N PHE A 23 -3.53 6.07 -4.09
CA PHE A 23 -2.25 5.58 -4.60
C PHE A 23 -1.36 6.77 -4.96
N SER A 24 -0.12 6.77 -4.50
CA SER A 24 0.87 7.77 -4.90
C SER A 24 2.28 7.19 -4.91
N GLU A 25 3.16 7.79 -5.69
CA GLU A 25 4.55 7.38 -5.79
C GLU A 25 5.38 7.85 -4.57
N LYS A 26 4.82 8.74 -3.73
CA LYS A 26 5.46 9.35 -2.56
C LYS A 26 4.60 9.24 -1.30
N LYS A 27 5.24 9.06 -0.15
CA LYS A 27 4.59 8.96 1.17
C LYS A 27 4.07 10.32 1.66
N HIS A 28 2.94 10.34 2.36
CA HIS A 28 2.29 11.52 2.99
C HIS A 28 2.53 11.52 4.53
N LEU A 29 1.68 12.04 5.46
CA LEU A 29 1.92 12.10 6.96
C LEU A 29 0.71 11.61 7.82
N VAL A 30 0.86 10.66 8.81
CA VAL A 30 -0.06 10.24 9.96
C VAL A 30 0.42 8.89 10.63
N ARG A 31 -0.05 8.37 11.78
CA ARG A 31 0.36 7.03 12.33
C ARG A 31 -0.82 6.27 12.98
N MET A 32 -0.86 4.93 12.85
CA MET A 32 -1.81 4.02 13.52
C MET A 32 -1.10 2.73 13.99
N GLN A 33 -1.63 2.06 15.02
CA GLN A 33 -1.09 0.80 15.57
C GLN A 33 -2.21 -0.25 15.72
N PRO A 34 -1.92 -1.55 15.56
CA PRO A 34 -2.86 -2.64 15.84
C PRO A 34 -3.26 -2.66 17.32
N ALA A 35 -4.52 -2.98 17.62
CA ALA A 35 -5.06 -3.00 18.98
C ALA A 35 -5.09 -4.39 19.64
N ASN A 36 -4.99 -5.47 18.86
CA ASN A 36 -5.04 -6.86 19.33
C ASN A 36 -4.37 -7.82 18.32
N ASP A 37 -4.38 -9.12 18.62
CA ASP A 37 -3.72 -10.19 17.86
C ASP A 37 -4.45 -10.61 16.56
N GLN A 38 -5.71 -10.21 16.39
CA GLN A 38 -6.47 -10.41 15.16
C GLN A 38 -6.20 -9.32 14.12
N GLU A 39 -5.61 -8.19 14.55
CA GLU A 39 -5.26 -7.08 13.67
C GLU A 39 -3.86 -7.26 13.10
N VAL A 40 -3.78 -7.32 11.77
CA VAL A 40 -2.51 -7.46 11.05
C VAL A 40 -1.99 -6.10 10.65
N LEU A 41 -0.74 -5.80 11.02
CA LEU A 41 -0.04 -4.61 10.56
C LEU A 41 0.37 -4.79 9.09
N LEU A 42 -0.27 -4.05 8.19
CA LEU A 42 0.04 -4.10 6.76
C LEU A 42 1.21 -3.19 6.37
N ALA A 43 1.52 -2.19 7.20
CA ALA A 43 2.66 -1.31 7.04
C ALA A 43 2.98 -0.60 8.36
N GLU A 44 4.24 -0.62 8.78
CA GLU A 44 4.71 0.12 9.96
C GLU A 44 5.46 1.40 9.56
N GLN A 45 4.99 2.57 9.99
CA GLN A 45 5.75 3.82 9.86
C GLN A 45 5.62 4.68 11.12
N THR A 46 6.77 5.11 11.64
CA THR A 46 6.89 5.88 12.89
C THR A 46 6.92 7.40 12.66
N LEU A 47 7.26 7.85 11.45
CA LEU A 47 7.37 9.28 11.08
C LEU A 47 6.32 9.75 10.03
N TYR A 48 5.59 8.83 9.38
CA TYR A 48 4.71 9.07 8.21
C TYR A 48 3.50 8.07 8.24
N PRO A 49 2.39 8.23 7.44
CA PRO A 49 1.21 7.38 7.36
C PRO A 49 1.66 5.99 7.07
N ALA A 50 0.86 5.04 7.55
CA ALA A 50 0.89 3.70 7.01
C ALA A 50 0.76 3.80 5.48
N ALA A 51 1.85 3.46 4.81
CA ALA A 51 1.96 3.43 3.36
C ALA A 51 2.37 2.02 3.00
N ILE A 52 1.46 1.30 2.34
CA ILE A 52 1.64 -0.09 1.95
C ILE A 52 2.28 -0.10 0.56
N ALA A 53 3.43 -0.77 0.42
CA ALA A 53 4.06 -0.94 -0.88
C ALA A 53 3.10 -1.63 -1.84
N ALA A 54 2.90 -1.04 -3.02
CA ALA A 54 1.87 -1.46 -3.94
C ALA A 54 2.25 -1.26 -5.40
N TYR A 55 1.49 -1.92 -6.27
CA TYR A 55 1.56 -1.77 -7.71
C TYR A 55 0.19 -1.36 -8.25
N TYR A 56 0.15 -0.34 -9.12
CA TYR A 56 -1.06 0.15 -9.76
C TYR A 56 -1.03 -0.08 -11.27
N CYS A 57 -2.04 -0.77 -11.79
CA CYS A 57 -2.24 -0.91 -13.23
C CYS A 57 -3.04 0.29 -13.75
N THR A 58 -2.43 1.12 -14.58
CA THR A 58 -3.07 2.29 -15.18
C THR A 58 -4.15 1.96 -16.20
N VAL A 59 -4.22 0.70 -16.68
CA VAL A 59 -5.20 0.25 -17.66
C VAL A 59 -6.40 -0.42 -17.00
N CYS A 60 -6.17 -1.28 -16.02
CA CYS A 60 -7.25 -1.99 -15.33
C CYS A 60 -7.73 -1.30 -14.06
N HIS A 61 -7.07 -0.21 -13.64
CA HIS A 61 -7.33 0.49 -12.38
C HIS A 61 -7.26 -0.41 -11.13
N ARG A 62 -6.46 -1.49 -11.22
CA ARG A 62 -6.27 -2.45 -10.12
C ARG A 62 -5.03 -2.12 -9.32
N VAL A 63 -5.11 -2.32 -8.02
CA VAL A 63 -4.00 -2.19 -7.09
C VAL A 63 -3.68 -3.54 -6.48
N ILE A 64 -2.40 -3.89 -6.41
CA ILE A 64 -1.88 -5.04 -5.66
C ILE A 64 -1.03 -4.49 -4.52
N MET A 65 -1.33 -4.91 -3.30
CA MET A 65 -0.64 -4.47 -2.08
C MET A 65 0.17 -5.63 -1.52
N ASN A 66 1.42 -5.36 -1.13
CA ASN A 66 2.25 -6.33 -0.44
C ASN A 66 2.02 -6.22 1.07
N GLY A 67 2.00 -7.34 1.79
CA GLY A 67 2.17 -7.31 3.25
C GLY A 67 3.62 -7.04 3.63
N GLU A 68 3.87 -6.73 4.90
CA GLU A 68 5.23 -6.72 5.45
C GLU A 68 5.59 -8.08 6.04
N GLU A 69 6.74 -8.63 5.64
CA GLU A 69 7.37 -9.77 6.30
C GLU A 69 8.11 -9.28 7.55
N ARG A 70 7.79 -9.85 8.71
CA ARG A 70 8.59 -9.66 9.93
C ARG A 70 9.73 -10.69 9.94
N ILE A 71 10.97 -10.20 9.99
CA ILE A 71 12.19 -10.98 10.25
C ILE A 71 12.34 -11.17 11.77
#